data_AF-A0A8B6HH79-F1
#
_entry.id   AF-A0A8B6HH79-F1
#
_cell.length_a   1.000
_cell.length_b   1.000
_cell.length_c   1.000
_cell.angle_alpha   90.00
_cell.angle_beta   90.00
_cell.angle_gamma   90.00
#
_symmetry.space_group_name_H-M   'P 1'
#
loop_
_entity.id
_entity.type
_entity.pdbx_description
1 polymer ?
#
loop_
_entity_poly.entity_id
_entity_poly.type
_entity_poly.pdbx_seq_one_letter_code
_entity_poly.pdbx_strand_id
1 'polypeptide(L)'
;MSVDYAFDLVVGSSPLHIACFMGRINIVRCLIDCNANINLTKEDGTTPLFYACEVGHSDIVHLVLQKGADSQICRIYEKSPLDIATDNGHASI
;
A
#
# COMPACT_ATOMS: atom_id res chain seq x y z
N MET A 1 13.25 0.62 11.93
CA MET A 1 13.17 -0.63 11.13
C MET A 1 13.54 -1.79 12.03
N SER A 2 12.55 -2.47 12.61
CA SER A 2 12.78 -3.76 13.30
C SER A 2 12.91 -4.85 12.24
N VAL A 3 13.69 -5.91 12.52
CA VAL A 3 13.92 -7.04 11.60
C VAL A 3 12.63 -7.82 11.28
N ASP A 4 11.63 -7.76 12.15
CA ASP A 4 10.33 -8.42 11.97
C ASP A 4 9.53 -7.79 10.81
N TYR A 5 9.70 -6.48 10.63
CA TYR A 5 8.95 -5.71 9.65
C TYR A 5 9.33 -6.07 8.19
N ALA A 6 10.59 -6.43 7.96
CA ALA A 6 11.04 -6.92 6.66
C ALA A 6 10.55 -8.34 6.37
N PHE A 7 10.37 -9.16 7.41
CA PHE A 7 9.79 -10.50 7.28
C PHE A 7 8.30 -10.42 6.92
N ASP A 8 7.56 -9.56 7.62
CA ASP A 8 6.13 -9.31 7.37
C ASP A 8 5.88 -8.70 5.97
N LEU A 9 6.85 -7.98 5.41
CA LEU A 9 6.75 -7.43 4.06
C LEU A 9 6.76 -8.51 2.97
N VAL A 10 7.44 -9.65 3.18
CA VAL A 10 7.68 -10.63 2.09
C VAL A 10 6.63 -11.75 2.10
N VAL A 11 6.16 -12.17 3.26
CA VAL A 11 5.20 -13.28 3.35
C VAL A 11 3.81 -12.84 2.89
N GLY A 12 3.26 -13.53 1.89
CA GLY A 12 1.93 -13.25 1.33
C GLY A 12 1.82 -12.01 0.44
N SER A 13 2.90 -11.22 0.32
CA SER A 13 2.91 -10.01 -0.50
C SER A 13 2.94 -10.32 -1.99
N SER A 14 2.07 -9.63 -2.74
CA SER A 14 2.20 -9.58 -4.20
C SER A 14 3.29 -8.58 -4.63
N PRO A 15 3.74 -8.66 -5.90
CA PRO A 15 4.66 -7.66 -6.44
C PRO A 15 4.17 -6.22 -6.28
N LEU A 16 2.84 -6.01 -6.28
CA LEU A 16 2.24 -4.69 -6.13
C LEU A 16 2.39 -4.16 -4.69
N HIS A 17 2.29 -5.01 -3.67
CA HIS A 17 2.56 -4.63 -2.28
C HIS A 17 3.98 -4.11 -2.13
N ILE A 18 4.95 -4.89 -2.61
CA ILE A 18 6.37 -4.56 -2.50
C ILE A 18 6.69 -3.29 -3.30
N ALA A 19 6.13 -3.13 -4.50
CA ALA A 19 6.34 -1.94 -5.32
C ALA A 19 5.79 -0.66 -4.65
N CYS A 20 4.64 -0.76 -3.98
CA CYS A 20 4.05 0.34 -3.21
C CYS A 20 4.90 0.70 -2.00
N PHE A 21 5.33 -0.29 -1.21
CA PHE A 21 6.22 -0.08 -0.07
C PHE A 21 7.55 0.58 -0.48
N MET A 22 8.15 0.10 -1.57
CA MET A 22 9.45 0.56 -2.06
C MET A 22 9.38 1.91 -2.81
N GLY A 23 8.19 2.50 -2.99
CA GLY A 23 8.06 3.79 -3.68
C GLY A 23 8.31 3.72 -5.20
N ARG A 24 8.16 2.55 -5.83
CA ARG A 24 8.55 2.34 -7.24
C ARG A 24 7.39 2.60 -8.20
N ILE A 25 7.04 3.88 -8.39
CA ILE A 25 5.86 4.29 -9.18
C ILE A 25 5.79 3.69 -10.60
N ASN A 26 6.93 3.57 -11.29
CA ASN A 26 6.97 2.97 -12.64
C ASN A 26 6.60 1.48 -12.61
N ILE A 27 7.00 0.77 -11.55
CA ILE A 27 6.67 -0.65 -11.37
C ILE A 27 5.20 -0.78 -10.98
N VAL A 28 4.71 0.07 -10.08
CA VAL A 28 3.28 0.12 -9.71
C VAL A 28 2.41 0.31 -10.96
N ARG A 29 2.75 1.28 -11.82
CA ARG A 29 2.02 1.54 -13.08
C ARG A 29 2.02 0.31 -13.98
N CYS A 30 3.20 -0.28 -14.22
CA CYS A 30 3.35 -1.47 -15.05
C CYS A 30 2.50 -2.65 -14.52
N LEU A 31 2.53 -2.90 -13.21
CA LEU A 31 1.75 -3.97 -12.59
C LEU A 31 0.25 -3.74 -12.74
N ILE A 32 -0.24 -2.51 -12.50
CA ILE A 32 -1.65 -2.16 -12.69
C ILE A 32 -2.08 -2.33 -14.14
N ASP A 33 -1.26 -1.87 -15.09
CA ASP A 33 -1.54 -1.99 -16.52
C ASP A 33 -1.49 -3.46 -17.00
N CYS A 34 -0.76 -4.34 -16.29
CA CYS A 34 -0.81 -5.80 -16.44
C CYS A 34 -1.95 -6.47 -15.65
N ASN A 35 -3.01 -5.75 -15.30
CA ASN A 35 -4.18 -6.26 -14.57
C ASN A 35 -3.86 -6.86 -13.17
N ALA A 36 -2.81 -6.38 -12.49
CA ALA A 36 -2.61 -6.75 -11.09
C ALA A 36 -3.83 -6.36 -10.24
N ASN A 37 -4.25 -7.24 -9.33
CA ASN A 37 -5.34 -6.93 -8.42
C ASN A 37 -4.90 -5.84 -7.43
N ILE A 38 -5.43 -4.64 -7.62
CA ILE A 38 -5.07 -3.44 -6.86
C ILE A 38 -5.53 -3.49 -5.40
N ASN A 39 -6.57 -4.29 -5.12
CA ASN A 39 -7.19 -4.46 -3.80
C ASN A 39 -6.82 -5.80 -3.17
N LEU A 40 -5.79 -6.49 -3.69
CA LEU A 40 -5.36 -7.76 -3.11
C LEU A 40 -4.93 -7.55 -1.67
N THR A 41 -5.49 -8.31 -0.74
CA THR A 41 -5.12 -8.28 0.66
C THR A 41 -4.23 -9.45 1.02
N LYS A 42 -3.25 -9.23 1.90
CA LYS A 42 -2.59 -10.32 2.63
C LYS A 42 -3.51 -10.91 3.72
N GLU A 43 -3.04 -11.96 4.39
CA GLU A 43 -3.74 -12.60 5.52
C GLU A 43 -3.99 -11.66 6.71
N ASP A 44 -3.10 -10.70 6.93
CA ASP A 44 -3.23 -9.65 7.96
C ASP A 44 -4.15 -8.49 7.52
N GLY A 45 -4.72 -8.57 6.32
CA GLY A 45 -5.57 -7.52 5.74
C GLY A 45 -4.79 -6.32 5.17
N THR A 46 -3.45 -6.35 5.14
CA THR A 46 -2.66 -5.31 4.46
C THR A 46 -2.97 -5.28 2.96
N THR A 47 -3.02 -4.07 2.39
CA THR A 47 -3.21 -3.83 0.95
C THR A 47 -1.99 -3.12 0.35
N PRO A 48 -1.85 -3.07 -0.99
CA PRO A 48 -0.81 -2.24 -1.60
C PRO A 48 -0.94 -0.75 -1.24
N LEU A 49 -2.18 -0.25 -1.16
CA LEU A 49 -2.46 1.13 -0.76
C LEU A 49 -1.98 1.42 0.67
N PHE A 50 -2.16 0.48 1.60
CA PHE A 50 -1.65 0.60 2.97
C PHE A 50 -0.16 0.92 2.98
N TYR A 51 0.66 0.13 2.27
CA TYR A 51 2.10 0.36 2.25
C TYR A 51 2.50 1.70 1.62
N ALA A 52 1.77 2.16 0.60
CA ALA A 52 1.99 3.48 0.03
C ALA A 52 1.67 4.60 1.03
N CYS A 53 0.56 4.49 1.77
CA CYS A 53 0.16 5.45 2.80
C CYS A 53 1.08 5.46 4.02
N GLU A 54 1.43 4.28 4.52
CA GLU A 54 2.27 4.09 5.69
C GLU A 54 3.65 4.71 5.50
N VAL A 55 4.26 4.51 4.33
CA VAL A 55 5.57 5.10 4.00
C VAL A 55 5.44 6.55 3.52
N GLY A 56 4.28 6.98 3.02
CA GLY A 56 4.03 8.36 2.57
C GLY A 56 4.30 8.61 1.10
N HIS A 57 4.19 7.60 0.24
CA HIS A 57 4.40 7.73 -1.21
C HIS A 57 3.16 8.33 -1.88
N SER A 58 2.94 9.64 -1.71
CA SER A 58 1.75 10.38 -2.19
C SER A 58 1.42 10.13 -3.66
N ASP A 59 2.44 10.14 -4.52
CA ASP A 59 2.26 9.92 -5.96
C ASP A 59 1.70 8.53 -6.27
N ILE A 60 2.09 7.53 -5.48
CA ILE A 60 1.60 6.15 -5.60
C ILE A 60 0.19 6.05 -5.03
N VAL A 61 -0.07 6.68 -3.88
CA VAL A 61 -1.41 6.75 -3.28
C VAL A 61 -2.42 7.33 -4.28
N HIS A 62 -2.11 8.48 -4.87
CA HIS A 62 -2.95 9.09 -5.90
C HIS A 62 -3.12 8.19 -7.14
N LEU A 63 -2.04 7.57 -7.64
CA LEU A 63 -2.11 6.66 -8.79
C LEU A 63 -3.03 5.47 -8.53
N VAL A 64 -2.87 4.84 -7.35
CA VAL A 64 -3.58 3.63 -6.95
C VAL A 64 -5.07 3.95 -6.71
N LEU A 65 -5.38 5.07 -6.06
CA LEU A 65 -6.75 5.56 -5.90
C LEU A 65 -7.41 5.92 -7.24
N GLN A 66 -6.69 6.60 -8.14
CA GLN A 66 -7.19 6.93 -9.48
C GLN A 66 -7.54 5.67 -10.29
N LYS A 67 -6.84 4.56 -10.04
CA LYS A 67 -7.06 3.27 -10.69
C LYS A 67 -8.14 2.41 -10.01
N GLY A 68 -8.86 2.98 -9.02
CA GLY A 68 -10.01 2.33 -8.39
C GLY A 68 -9.68 1.47 -7.18
N ALA A 69 -8.53 1.72 -6.53
CA ALA A 69 -8.26 1.09 -5.25
C ALA A 69 -9.28 1.54 -4.20
N ASP A 70 -9.74 0.58 -3.40
CA ASP A 70 -10.66 0.87 -2.33
C ASP A 70 -9.90 1.36 -1.10
N SER A 71 -10.10 2.63 -0.79
CA SER A 71 -9.52 3.29 0.38
C SER A 71 -9.95 2.68 1.72
N GLN A 72 -11.00 1.86 1.74
CA GLN A 72 -11.59 1.29 2.95
C GLN A 72 -11.16 -0.16 3.23
N ILE A 73 -10.44 -0.83 2.30
CA ILE A 73 -10.15 -2.28 2.39
C ILE A 73 -9.02 -2.64 3.38
N CYS A 74 -8.58 -1.73 4.25
CA CYS A 74 -7.59 -2.03 5.28
C CYS A 74 -8.14 -1.71 6.68
N ARG A 75 -8.13 -2.71 7.58
CA ARG A 75 -8.37 -2.55 9.02
C ARG A 75 -7.29 -3.33 9.77
N ILE A 76 -6.08 -2.80 9.78
CA ILE A 76 -5.11 -3.23 10.79
C ILE A 76 -5.30 -2.27 11.95
N TYR A 77 -5.60 -2.81 13.14
CA TYR A 77 -5.93 -2.01 14.32
C TYR A 77 -7.14 -1.08 14.16
N GLU A 78 -8.14 -1.47 13.36
CA GLU A 78 -9.34 -0.68 13.05
C GLU A 78 -9.10 0.64 12.30
N LYS A 79 -7.88 0.86 11.81
CA LYS A 79 -7.49 2.08 11.06
C LYS A 79 -7.46 1.83 9.56
N SER A 80 -7.95 2.79 8.78
CA SER A 80 -7.83 2.81 7.34
C SER A 80 -6.41 3.22 6.91
N PRO A 81 -5.98 2.93 5.67
CA PRO A 81 -4.71 3.41 5.13
C PRO A 81 -4.54 4.94 5.28
N LEU A 82 -5.63 5.70 5.17
CA LEU A 82 -5.61 7.16 5.25
C LEU A 82 -5.41 7.67 6.69
N ASP A 83 -5.97 6.95 7.67
CA ASP A 83 -5.74 7.26 9.09
C ASP A 83 -4.26 7.08 9.44
N ILE A 84 -3.63 6.03 8.91
CA ILE A 84 -2.21 5.73 9.15
C ILE A 84 -1.29 6.74 8.48
N ALA A 85 -1.62 7.19 7.26
CA ALA A 85 -0.92 8.28 6.62
C ALA A 85 -0.93 9.55 7.48
N THR A 86 -2.08 9.87 8.06
CA THR A 86 -2.24 11.03 8.94
C THR A 86 -1.40 10.87 10.21
N ASP A 87 -1.46 9.68 10.85
CA ASP A 87 -0.66 9.37 12.05
C ASP A 87 0.85 9.45 11.81
N ASN A 88 1.31 9.10 10.61
CA ASN A 88 2.71 9.16 10.22
C ASN A 88 3.15 10.57 9.74
N GLY A 89 2.27 11.57 9.79
CA GLY A 89 2.56 12.95 9.39
C GLY A 89 2.46 13.20 7.89
N HIS A 90 1.91 12.28 7.12
CA HIS A 90 1.67 12.39 5.69
C HIS A 90 0.27 12.95 5.37
N ALA A 91 -0.18 13.97 6.11
CA ALA A 91 -1.53 14.55 5.99
C ALA A 91 -1.82 15.26 4.65
N SER A 92 -0.90 15.22 3.68
CA SER A 92 -1.00 15.89 2.38
C SER A 92 -1.34 14.94 1.22
N ILE A 93 -1.62 13.67 1.51
CA ILE A 93 -1.95 12.63 0.52
C ILE A 93 -3.45 12.40 0.42
#